data_AF-A0A2W2DMV6-F1
#
_entry.id   AF-A0A2W2DMV6-F1
#
_cell.length_a   1.000
_cell.length_b   1.000
_cell.length_c   1.000
_cell.angle_alpha   90.00
_cell.angle_beta   90.00
_cell.angle_gamma   90.00
#
_symmetry.space_group_name_H-M   'P 1'
#
loop_
_entity.id
_entity.type
_entity.pdbx_description
1 polymer ?
#
loop_
_entity_poly.entity_id
_entity_poly.type
_entity_poly.pdbx_seq_one_letter_code
_entity_poly.pdbx_strand_id
1 'polypeptide(L)'
;MSILTTLIGLLFGVPTLLVVMRFIDRGTSARKWMMGIGAVLGVVSYGMFLVTPYGLVAAQLSIVLWAISSKLAGELSYKTFSQELFPTMLRGTAQGLTFGVSRVLLGLWSFVVPVIASGGITGVATALTVFVAISGVVGFFFMPDTAGRPLEEIEAERSGVPPQQSPQQRSQT
;
A
#
# COMPACT_ATOMS: atom_id res chain seq x y z
N MET A 1 -11.26 24.50 5.67
CA MET A 1 -10.05 23.78 6.14
C MET A 1 -9.60 22.67 5.16
N SER A 2 -10.04 22.68 3.89
CA SER A 2 -10.01 21.47 3.03
C SER A 2 -8.95 21.51 1.91
N ILE A 3 -8.57 22.71 1.43
CA ILE A 3 -7.61 22.85 0.32
C ILE A 3 -6.17 22.70 0.83
N LEU A 4 -5.82 23.36 1.93
CA LEU A 4 -4.48 23.32 2.52
C LEU A 4 -4.04 21.88 2.83
N THR A 5 -4.92 21.10 3.46
CA THR A 5 -4.70 19.68 3.77
C THR A 5 -4.39 18.85 2.52
N THR A 6 -5.15 19.08 1.45
CA THR A 6 -4.99 18.36 0.18
C THR A 6 -3.66 18.75 -0.51
N LEU A 7 -3.33 20.04 -0.51
CA LEU A 7 -2.06 20.54 -1.07
C LEU A 7 -0.85 19.99 -0.32
N ILE A 8 -0.91 19.94 1.01
CA ILE A 8 0.15 19.34 1.83
C ILE A 8 0.31 17.85 1.49
N GLY A 9 -0.80 17.10 1.44
CA GLY A 9 -0.76 15.69 1.06
C GLY A 9 -0.14 15.45 -0.31
N LEU A 10 -0.45 16.31 -1.30
CA LEU A 10 0.14 16.26 -2.64
C LEU A 10 1.64 16.56 -2.60
N LEU A 11 2.04 17.62 -1.90
CA LEU A 11 3.41 18.10 -1.83
C LEU A 11 4.37 17.04 -1.30
N PHE A 12 3.95 16.24 -0.32
CA PHE A 12 4.77 15.15 0.22
C PHE A 12 4.53 13.81 -0.48
N GLY A 13 3.31 13.59 -1.00
CA GLY A 13 2.95 12.36 -1.69
C GLY A 13 3.63 12.17 -3.04
N VAL A 14 3.73 13.22 -3.86
CA VAL A 14 4.33 13.14 -5.21
C VAL A 14 5.83 12.82 -5.16
N PRO A 15 6.66 13.52 -4.37
CA PRO A 15 8.09 13.18 -4.26
C PRO A 15 8.30 11.78 -3.70
N THR A 16 7.51 11.37 -2.71
CA THR A 16 7.59 10.00 -2.16
C THR A 16 7.28 8.97 -3.25
N LEU A 17 6.30 9.22 -4.11
CA LEU A 17 5.99 8.34 -5.23
C LEU A 17 7.17 8.19 -6.20
N LEU A 18 7.88 9.28 -6.51
CA LEU A 18 9.07 9.23 -7.37
C LEU A 18 10.19 8.39 -6.75
N VAL A 19 10.38 8.51 -5.43
CA VAL A 19 11.31 7.65 -4.69
C VAL A 19 10.88 6.19 -4.79
N VAL A 20 9.60 5.90 -4.55
CA VAL A 20 9.07 4.52 -4.63
C VAL A 20 9.30 3.92 -6.01
N MET A 21 8.96 4.64 -7.09
CA MET A 21 9.21 4.19 -8.47
C MET A 21 10.68 3.88 -8.72
N ARG A 22 11.60 4.61 -8.09
CA ARG A 22 13.05 4.39 -8.26
C ARG A 22 13.57 3.14 -7.56
N PHE A 23 12.93 2.72 -6.46
CA PHE A 23 13.43 1.66 -5.59
C PHE A 23 12.60 0.37 -5.63
N ILE A 24 11.36 0.41 -6.11
CA ILE A 24 10.47 -0.75 -6.10
C ILE A 24 11.03 -1.93 -6.90
N ASP A 25 11.79 -1.70 -7.96
CA ASP A 25 12.38 -2.77 -8.79
C ASP A 25 13.84 -3.10 -8.47
N ARG A 26 14.45 -2.41 -7.49
CA ARG A 26 15.87 -2.61 -7.17
C ARG A 26 16.18 -3.91 -6.41
N GLY A 27 15.15 -4.58 -5.90
CA GLY A 27 15.30 -5.88 -5.23
C GLY A 27 14.37 -6.05 -4.02
N THR A 28 14.26 -7.29 -3.55
CA THR A 28 13.33 -7.69 -2.49
C THR A 28 13.66 -7.02 -1.16
N SER A 29 14.94 -6.82 -0.84
CA SER A 29 15.36 -6.09 0.36
C SER A 29 14.91 -4.62 0.33
N ALA A 30 14.96 -3.97 -0.83
CA ALA A 30 14.51 -2.57 -0.97
C ALA A 30 12.99 -2.47 -0.74
N ARG A 31 12.22 -3.38 -1.35
CA ARG A 31 10.76 -3.46 -1.14
C ARG A 31 10.39 -3.74 0.32
N LYS A 32 11.12 -4.65 1.01
CA LYS A 32 10.91 -4.92 2.45
C LYS A 32 11.16 -3.68 3.30
N TRP A 33 12.25 -2.95 3.05
CA TRP A 33 12.53 -1.70 3.75
C TRP A 33 11.47 -0.63 3.50
N MET A 34 11.01 -0.48 2.25
CA MET A 34 9.94 0.46 1.92
C MET A 34 8.63 0.10 2.63
N MET A 35 8.26 -1.19 2.63
CA MET A 35 7.09 -1.69 3.36
C MET A 35 7.21 -1.45 4.86
N GLY A 36 8.36 -1.76 5.46
CA GLY A 36 8.61 -1.58 6.89
C GLY A 36 8.56 -0.11 7.31
N ILE A 37 9.24 0.78 6.58
CA ILE A 37 9.23 2.23 6.84
C ILE A 37 7.81 2.78 6.67
N GLY A 38 7.12 2.39 5.59
CA GLY A 38 5.75 2.79 5.33
C GLY A 38 4.81 2.38 6.47
N ALA A 39 4.88 1.12 6.91
CA ALA A 39 4.10 0.61 8.03
C ALA A 39 4.36 1.39 9.32
N VAL A 40 5.63 1.65 9.66
CA VAL A 40 5.99 2.43 10.85
C VAL A 40 5.43 3.85 10.77
N LEU A 41 5.60 4.54 9.63
CA LEU A 41 5.07 5.89 9.44
C LEU A 41 3.55 5.93 9.55
N GLY A 42 2.85 4.92 9.02
CA GLY A 42 1.40 4.80 9.13
C GLY A 42 0.93 4.54 10.57
N VAL A 43 1.63 3.68 11.31
CA VAL A 43 1.37 3.43 12.74
C VAL A 43 1.58 4.70 13.55
N VAL A 44 2.66 5.45 13.31
CA VAL A 44 2.95 6.71 14.01
C VAL A 44 1.90 7.78 13.65
N SER A 45 1.50 7.86 12.38
CA SER A 45 0.50 8.82 11.89
C SER A 45 -0.80 8.77 12.71
N TYR A 46 -1.38 7.58 12.88
CA TYR A 46 -2.61 7.42 13.65
C TYR A 46 -2.36 7.22 15.15
N GLY A 47 -1.29 6.52 15.53
CA GLY A 47 -0.96 6.20 16.91
C GLY A 47 -0.62 7.42 17.76
N MET A 48 -0.12 8.50 17.14
CA MET A 48 0.12 9.76 17.85
C MET A 48 -1.14 10.34 18.51
N PHE A 49 -2.34 10.10 17.95
CA PHE A 49 -3.59 10.58 18.55
C PHE A 49 -4.01 9.81 19.82
N LEU A 50 -3.29 8.75 20.19
CA LEU A 50 -3.49 8.05 21.47
C LEU A 50 -2.84 8.77 22.64
N VAL A 51 -1.78 9.55 22.37
CA VAL A 51 -0.98 10.23 23.40
C VAL A 51 -1.09 11.76 23.30
N THR A 52 -1.38 12.28 22.12
CA THR A 52 -1.46 13.72 21.85
C THR A 52 -2.91 14.13 21.59
N PRO A 53 -3.42 15.19 22.25
CA PRO A 53 -4.74 15.73 21.95
C PRO A 53 -4.89 16.11 20.48
N TYR A 54 -6.10 15.92 19.95
CA TYR A 54 -6.40 16.33 18.58
C TYR A 54 -6.32 17.86 18.43
N GLY A 55 -5.52 18.32 17.48
CA GLY A 55 -5.33 19.75 17.20
C GLY A 55 -4.79 19.96 15.78
N LEU A 56 -4.78 21.21 15.31
CA LEU A 56 -4.42 21.55 13.94
C LEU A 56 -3.02 21.03 13.54
N VAL A 57 -2.02 21.25 14.40
CA VAL A 57 -0.63 20.84 14.14
C VAL A 57 -0.51 19.31 14.11
N ALA A 58 -1.09 18.62 15.10
CA ALA A 58 -1.09 17.16 15.16
C ALA A 58 -1.80 16.55 13.95
N ALA A 59 -2.93 17.12 13.53
CA ALA A 59 -3.65 16.71 12.33
C ALA A 59 -2.78 16.85 11.09
N GLN A 60 -2.16 18.01 10.86
CA GLN A 60 -1.30 18.23 9.69
C GLN A 60 -0.10 17.30 9.66
N LEU A 61 0.55 17.08 10.81
CA LEU A 61 1.66 16.13 10.91
C LEU A 61 1.20 14.70 10.55
N SER A 62 0.05 14.26 11.08
CA SER A 62 -0.50 12.93 10.75
C SER A 62 -0.75 12.78 9.25
N ILE A 63 -1.25 13.82 8.59
CA ILE A 63 -1.54 13.84 7.14
C ILE A 63 -0.26 13.69 6.33
N VAL A 64 0.82 14.39 6.71
CA VAL A 64 2.12 14.28 6.05
C VAL A 64 2.68 12.87 6.19
N LEU A 65 2.66 12.32 7.41
CA LEU A 65 3.13 10.95 7.68
C LEU A 65 2.30 9.91 6.89
N TRP A 66 0.98 10.09 6.84
CA TRP A 66 0.09 9.21 6.09
C TRP A 66 0.32 9.32 4.57
N ALA A 67 0.54 10.53 4.06
CA ALA A 67 0.82 10.75 2.65
C ALA A 67 2.09 10.00 2.22
N ILE A 68 3.14 10.00 3.05
CA ILE A 68 4.38 9.25 2.78
C ILE A 68 4.15 7.74 2.92
N SER A 69 3.55 7.31 4.05
CA SER A 69 3.21 5.92 4.35
C SER A 69 2.42 5.24 3.22
N SER A 70 1.35 5.90 2.75
CA SER A 70 0.45 5.36 1.73
C SER A 70 1.12 5.18 0.35
N LYS A 71 2.23 5.86 0.07
CA LYS A 71 2.99 5.67 -1.17
C LYS A 71 4.02 4.55 -1.04
N LEU A 72 4.62 4.39 0.14
CA LEU A 72 5.59 3.32 0.41
C LEU A 72 4.94 1.93 0.52
N ALA A 73 3.82 1.83 1.21
CA ALA A 73 3.18 0.56 1.59
C ALA A 73 1.74 0.39 1.07
N GLY A 74 1.21 1.37 0.34
CA GLY A 74 -0.20 1.38 -0.07
C GLY A 74 -0.43 0.89 -1.51
N GLU A 75 -1.10 1.72 -2.30
CA GLU A 75 -1.72 1.31 -3.56
C GLU A 75 -0.72 0.81 -4.62
N LEU A 76 0.46 1.43 -4.71
CA LEU A 76 1.47 1.02 -5.69
C LEU A 76 2.00 -0.37 -5.37
N SER A 77 2.34 -0.65 -4.12
CA SER A 77 2.80 -1.96 -3.65
C SER A 77 1.73 -3.03 -3.88
N TYR A 78 0.47 -2.72 -3.57
CA TYR A 78 -0.66 -3.61 -3.87
C TYR A 78 -0.77 -3.91 -5.37
N LYS A 79 -0.66 -2.89 -6.24
CA LYS A 79 -0.69 -3.10 -7.70
C LYS A 79 0.46 -3.99 -8.14
N THR A 80 1.69 -3.71 -7.73
CA THR A 80 2.87 -4.53 -8.09
C THR A 80 2.69 -5.99 -7.65
N PHE A 81 2.37 -6.23 -6.38
CA PHE A 81 2.27 -7.61 -5.88
C PHE A 81 1.09 -8.38 -6.48
N SER A 82 -0.05 -7.73 -6.70
CA SER A 82 -1.19 -8.41 -7.35
C SER A 82 -0.87 -8.79 -8.80
N GLN A 83 -0.08 -8.00 -9.52
CA GLN A 83 0.37 -8.38 -10.86
C GLN A 83 1.32 -9.58 -10.84
N GLU A 84 2.16 -9.66 -9.82
CA GLU A 84 3.08 -10.77 -9.59
C GLU A 84 2.36 -12.01 -9.05
N LEU A 85 1.23 -11.86 -8.35
CA LEU A 85 0.50 -12.97 -7.70
C LEU A 85 -0.46 -13.68 -8.65
N PHE A 86 -1.14 -12.93 -9.52
CA PHE A 86 -2.18 -13.46 -10.41
C PHE A 86 -1.66 -13.66 -11.85
N PRO A 87 -2.13 -14.73 -12.54
CA PRO A 87 -1.76 -14.99 -13.93
C PRO A 87 -2.22 -13.85 -14.84
N THR A 88 -1.47 -13.61 -15.91
CA THR A 88 -1.65 -12.41 -16.75
C THR A 88 -3.06 -12.32 -17.34
N MET A 89 -3.65 -13.47 -17.68
CA MET A 89 -5.02 -13.57 -18.21
C MET A 89 -6.12 -13.13 -17.23
N LEU A 90 -5.89 -13.25 -15.91
CA LEU A 90 -6.89 -12.96 -14.87
C LEU A 90 -6.54 -11.76 -13.99
N ARG A 91 -5.35 -11.19 -14.17
CA ARG A 91 -4.82 -10.07 -13.37
C ARG A 91 -5.79 -8.90 -13.24
N GLY A 92 -6.40 -8.48 -14.34
CA GLY A 92 -7.38 -7.38 -14.33
C GLY A 92 -8.62 -7.70 -13.48
N THR A 93 -9.20 -8.88 -13.66
CA THR A 93 -10.37 -9.33 -12.90
C THR A 93 -10.05 -9.50 -11.42
N ALA A 94 -8.90 -10.11 -11.10
CA ALA A 94 -8.47 -10.33 -9.73
C ALA A 94 -8.24 -9.00 -9.00
N GLN A 95 -7.55 -8.04 -9.63
CA GLN A 95 -7.35 -6.70 -9.08
C GLN A 95 -8.65 -5.93 -8.91
N GLY A 96 -9.55 -6.00 -9.89
CA GLY A 96 -10.86 -5.36 -9.84
C GLY A 96 -11.72 -5.91 -8.70
N LEU A 97 -11.77 -7.24 -8.55
CA LEU A 97 -12.54 -7.91 -7.50
C LEU A 97 -12.01 -7.56 -6.10
N THR A 98 -10.70 -7.73 -5.88
CA THR A 98 -10.07 -7.47 -4.57
C THR A 98 -10.17 -6.00 -4.16
N PHE A 99 -10.01 -5.08 -5.12
CA PHE A 99 -10.22 -3.65 -4.87
C PHE A 99 -11.70 -3.33 -4.62
N GLY A 100 -12.62 -3.91 -5.39
CA GLY A 100 -14.07 -3.76 -5.22
C GLY A 100 -14.54 -4.21 -3.84
N VAL A 101 -14.11 -5.41 -3.40
CA VAL A 101 -14.38 -5.92 -2.06
C VAL A 101 -13.85 -4.97 -0.99
N SER A 102 -12.61 -4.49 -1.15
CA SER A 102 -12.01 -3.51 -0.22
C SER A 102 -12.85 -2.22 -0.13
N ARG A 103 -13.42 -1.76 -1.25
CA ARG A 103 -14.30 -0.58 -1.29
C ARG A 103 -15.64 -0.81 -0.62
N VAL A 104 -16.24 -1.99 -0.79
CA VAL A 104 -17.47 -2.36 -0.09
C VAL A 104 -17.24 -2.40 1.43
N LEU A 105 -16.15 -3.04 1.87
CA LEU A 105 -15.77 -3.07 3.29
C LEU A 105 -15.54 -1.67 3.85
N LEU A 106 -14.88 -0.78 3.09
CA LEU A 106 -14.69 0.62 3.49
C LEU A 106 -16.03 1.38 3.56
N GLY A 107 -16.97 1.09 2.67
CA GLY A 107 -18.33 1.62 2.72
C GLY A 107 -19.05 1.18 4.00
N LEU A 108 -18.98 -0.10 4.36
CA LEU A 108 -19.55 -0.62 5.61
C LEU A 108 -18.87 -0.01 6.84
N TRP A 109 -17.55 0.13 6.81
CA TRP A 109 -16.76 0.77 7.86
C TRP A 109 -17.22 2.22 8.13
N SER A 110 -17.70 2.93 7.12
CA SER A 110 -18.20 4.31 7.26
C SER A 110 -19.43 4.43 8.14
N PHE A 111 -20.21 3.35 8.34
CA PHE A 111 -21.30 3.32 9.32
C PHE A 111 -20.81 3.05 10.75
N VAL A 112 -19.68 2.37 10.90
CA VAL A 112 -19.07 2.01 12.19
C VAL A 112 -18.31 3.20 12.79
N VAL A 113 -17.60 3.97 11.95
CA VAL A 113 -16.77 5.11 12.41
C VAL A 113 -17.54 6.12 13.27
N PRO A 114 -18.75 6.61 12.88
CA PRO A 114 -19.50 7.56 13.71
C PRO A 114 -19.88 6.99 15.09
N VAL A 115 -20.19 5.70 15.16
CA VAL A 115 -20.53 5.03 16.43
C VAL A 115 -19.32 5.02 17.36
N ILE A 116 -18.13 4.66 16.86
CA ILE A 116 -16.89 4.67 17.65
C ILE A 116 -16.50 6.12 18.00
N ALA A 117 -16.61 7.04 17.04
CA ALA A 117 -16.23 8.44 17.20
C ALA A 117 -17.11 9.18 18.23
N SER A 118 -18.31 8.69 18.51
CA SER A 118 -19.19 9.26 19.56
C SER A 118 -18.55 9.21 20.96
N GLY A 119 -17.67 8.22 21.20
CA GLY A 119 -16.87 8.11 22.42
C GLY A 119 -15.54 8.89 22.37
N GLY A 120 -15.31 9.66 21.30
CA GLY A 120 -14.08 10.43 21.08
C GLY A 120 -13.16 9.84 20.00
N ILE A 121 -12.11 10.60 19.67
CA ILE A 121 -11.18 10.26 18.57
C ILE A 121 -10.30 9.04 18.87
N THR A 122 -10.04 8.75 20.15
CA THR A 122 -9.13 7.69 20.60
C THR A 122 -9.55 6.31 20.10
N GLY A 123 -10.86 6.01 20.09
CA GLY A 123 -11.36 4.72 19.58
C GLY A 123 -11.07 4.53 18.09
N VAL A 124 -11.32 5.57 17.30
CA VAL A 124 -11.05 5.55 15.85
C VAL A 124 -9.56 5.47 15.57
N ALA A 125 -8.75 6.28 16.26
CA ALA A 125 -7.30 6.26 16.14
C ALA A 125 -6.73 4.87 16.47
N THR A 126 -7.18 4.25 17.57
CA THR A 126 -6.74 2.91 17.96
C THR A 126 -7.04 1.89 16.87
N ALA A 127 -8.27 1.88 16.34
CA ALA A 127 -8.66 0.93 15.30
C ALA A 127 -7.82 1.10 14.03
N LEU A 128 -7.60 2.35 13.58
CA LEU A 128 -6.77 2.64 12.41
C LEU A 128 -5.31 2.22 12.63
N THR A 129 -4.74 2.52 13.81
CA THR A 129 -3.38 2.11 14.17
C THR A 129 -3.24 0.59 14.13
N VAL A 130 -4.19 -0.15 14.70
CA VAL A 130 -4.18 -1.62 14.70
C VAL A 130 -4.28 -2.18 13.27
N PHE A 131 -5.18 -1.65 12.44
CA PHE A 131 -5.31 -2.10 11.05
C PHE A 131 -4.03 -1.86 10.24
N VAL A 132 -3.39 -0.70 10.41
CA VAL A 132 -2.13 -0.39 9.74
C VAL A 132 -1.00 -1.26 10.27
N ALA A 133 -0.93 -1.50 11.59
CA ALA A 133 0.06 -2.38 12.18
C ALA A 133 -0.05 -3.81 11.64
N ILE A 134 -1.27 -4.38 11.63
CA ILE A 134 -1.52 -5.72 11.09
C ILE A 134 -1.15 -5.78 9.60
N SER A 135 -1.62 -4.80 8.82
CA SER A 135 -1.31 -4.70 7.38
C SER A 135 0.20 -4.62 7.13
N GLY A 136 0.91 -3.83 7.93
CA GLY A 136 2.36 -3.69 7.84
C GLY A 136 3.11 -4.97 8.19
N VAL A 137 2.70 -5.69 9.24
CA VAL A 137 3.28 -6.98 9.62
C VAL A 137 3.06 -8.00 8.49
N VAL A 138 1.82 -8.13 8.01
CA VAL A 138 1.50 -9.05 6.91
C VAL A 138 2.30 -8.69 5.66
N GLY A 139 2.32 -7.42 5.29
CA GLY A 139 3.06 -6.92 4.12
C GLY A 139 4.56 -7.14 4.23
N PHE A 140 5.16 -7.01 5.41
CA PHE A 140 6.60 -7.18 5.60
C PHE A 140 7.04 -8.65 5.59
N PHE A 141 6.30 -9.54 6.24
CA PHE A 141 6.66 -10.95 6.36
C PHE A 141 6.23 -11.82 5.17
N PHE A 142 5.08 -11.52 4.55
CA PHE A 142 4.50 -12.33 3.48
C PHE A 142 4.74 -11.74 2.07
N MET A 143 5.63 -10.76 1.93
CA MET A 143 5.97 -10.19 0.62
C MET A 143 6.65 -11.25 -0.28
N PRO A 144 6.22 -11.39 -1.54
CA PRO A 144 6.85 -12.34 -2.46
C PRO A 144 8.25 -11.89 -2.89
N ASP A 145 9.15 -12.86 -3.08
CA ASP A 145 10.53 -12.65 -3.55
C ASP A 145 10.59 -12.66 -5.08
N THR A 146 9.94 -11.67 -5.68
CA THR A 146 9.72 -11.55 -7.13
C THR A 146 10.25 -10.23 -7.70
N ALA A 147 11.04 -9.50 -6.92
CA ALA A 147 11.50 -8.16 -7.30
C ALA A 147 12.44 -8.18 -8.52
N GLY A 148 12.12 -7.36 -9.52
CA GLY A 148 12.94 -7.19 -10.72
C GLY A 148 12.86 -8.36 -11.72
N ARG A 149 12.04 -9.38 -11.45
CA ARG A 149 11.83 -10.52 -12.35
C ARG A 149 10.72 -10.21 -13.37
N PRO A 150 10.86 -10.59 -14.64
CA PRO A 150 9.80 -10.45 -15.62
C PRO A 150 8.58 -11.31 -15.24
N LEU A 151 7.39 -10.83 -15.56
CA LEU A 151 6.13 -11.44 -15.12
C LEU A 151 5.92 -12.82 -15.75
N GLU A 152 6.38 -13.02 -16.98
CA GLU A 152 6.31 -14.27 -17.72
C GLU A 152 7.16 -15.37 -17.06
N GLU A 153 8.30 -15.01 -16.49
CA GLU A 153 9.17 -15.93 -15.76
C GLU A 153 8.51 -16.37 -14.44
N ILE A 154 7.91 -15.42 -13.70
CA ILE A 154 7.18 -15.71 -12.46
C ILE A 154 5.96 -16.61 -12.75
N GLU A 155 5.26 -16.38 -13.86
CA GLU A 155 4.10 -17.16 -14.27
C GLU A 155 4.50 -18.57 -14.75
N ALA A 156 5.61 -18.70 -15.48
CA ALA A 156 6.17 -19.99 -15.89
C ALA A 156 6.57 -20.87 -14.68
N GLU A 157 7.24 -20.27 -13.67
CA GLU A 157 7.63 -20.97 -12.45
C GLU A 157 6.42 -21.53 -11.69
N ARG A 158 5.32 -20.77 -11.60
CA ARG A 158 4.12 -21.20 -10.86
C ARG A 158 3.20 -22.14 -11.62
N SER A 159 3.16 -22.01 -12.95
CA SER A 159 2.35 -22.90 -13.81
C SER A 159 3.06 -24.23 -14.11
N GLY A 160 4.38 -24.31 -13.90
CA GLY A 160 5.18 -25.47 -14.28
C GLY A 160 5.37 -25.63 -15.79
N VAL A 161 4.94 -24.64 -16.58
CA VAL A 161 5.05 -24.62 -18.04
C VAL A 161 6.22 -23.71 -18.43
N PRO A 162 7.15 -24.14 -19.31
CA PRO A 162 8.27 -23.30 -19.73
C PRO A 162 7.80 -21.96 -20.29
N PRO A 163 8.57 -20.87 -20.11
CA PRO A 163 8.19 -19.54 -20.59
C PRO A 163 7.88 -19.57 -22.09
N GLN A 164 6.69 -19.12 -22.49
CA GLN A 164 6.41 -18.89 -23.90
C GLN A 164 7.29 -17.73 -24.38
N GLN A 165 8.23 -18.01 -25.29
CA GLN A 165 9.12 -17.01 -25.87
C GLN A 165 8.29 -15.87 -26.47
N SER A 166 8.60 -14.65 -26.02
CA SER A 166 7.98 -13.43 -26.51
C SER A 166 8.33 -13.24 -28.01
N PRO A 167 7.45 -12.61 -28.82
CA PRO A 167 7.71 -12.38 -30.24
C PRO A 167 9.03 -11.65 -30.52
N GLN A 168 9.55 -10.88 -29.56
CA GLN A 168 10.84 -10.18 -29.67
C GLN A 168 12.06 -11.12 -29.64
N GLN A 169 11.99 -12.26 -28.96
CA GLN A 169 13.05 -13.30 -29.00
C GLN A 169 13.01 -14.11 -30.30
N ARG A 170 11.82 -14.30 -30.87
CA ARG A 170 11.62 -15.05 -32.11
C ARG A 170 12.19 -14.34 -33.35
N SER A 171 12.40 -13.02 -33.26
CA SER A 171 13.01 -12.21 -34.32
C SER A 171 14.54 -12.18 -34.29
N GLN A 172 15.17 -12.78 -33.27
CA GLN A 172 16.63 -12.79 -33.07
C GLN A 172 17.26 -14.17 -33.29
N THR A 173 16.47 -15.17 -33.69
CA THR A 173 16.91 -16.52 -34.10
C THR A 173 16.56 -16.77 -35.56
#